data_AF-A0A351EVQ0-F1
#
_entry.id   AF-A0A351EVQ0-F1
#
_cell.length_a   1.000
_cell.length_b   1.000
_cell.length_c   1.000
_cell.angle_alpha   90.00
_cell.angle_beta   90.00
_cell.angle_gamma   90.00
#
_symmetry.space_group_name_H-M   'P 1'
#
loop_
_entity.id
_entity.type
_entity.pdbx_description
1 polymer ?
#
loop_
_entity_poly.entity_id
_entity_poly.type
_entity_poly.pdbx_seq_one_letter_code
_entity_poly.pdbx_strand_id
1 'polypeptide(L)'
;MTELTPPARPSGDIAHGEVDGPRLVPIALPAAELRVGDLLPTRTHLATNVSLFLYNAAVWNPHRIHYDATYATDVEGHAGIVIDGPLQGDWITQIALNWLGPDDELVRFSYQNRLATH
;
A
#
# COMPACT_ATOMS: atom_id res chain seq x y z
N MET A 1 19.17 -16.42 -19.28
CA MET A 1 17.71 -16.63 -19.16
C MET A 1 17.55 -18.05 -18.68
N THR A 2 17.52 -18.24 -17.36
CA THR A 2 17.46 -19.57 -16.74
C THR A 2 16.08 -19.70 -16.12
N GLU A 3 15.21 -20.47 -16.75
CA GLU A 3 13.94 -20.86 -16.14
C GLU A 3 14.21 -21.78 -14.95
N LEU A 4 13.71 -21.39 -13.78
CA LEU A 4 13.69 -22.23 -12.60
C LEU A 4 12.37 -23.02 -12.62
N THR A 5 12.46 -24.32 -12.82
CA THR A 5 11.32 -25.24 -12.65
C THR A 5 10.87 -25.22 -11.18
N PRO A 6 9.56 -25.07 -10.87
CA PRO A 6 9.09 -25.09 -9.49
C PRO A 6 9.17 -26.51 -8.90
N PRO A 7 9.42 -26.65 -7.59
CA PRO A 7 9.53 -27.95 -6.95
C PRO A 7 8.17 -28.68 -6.91
N ALA A 8 8.21 -30.01 -7.00
CA ALA A 8 7.04 -30.86 -6.88
C ALA A 8 6.42 -30.78 -5.47
N ARG A 9 5.08 -30.76 -5.39
CA ARG A 9 4.35 -30.75 -4.11
C ARG A 9 4.42 -32.13 -3.43
N PRO A 10 4.60 -32.20 -2.10
CA PRO A 10 4.44 -33.46 -1.39
C PRO A 10 2.96 -33.87 -1.36
N SER A 11 2.70 -35.12 -1.74
CA SER A 11 1.43 -35.80 -1.54
C SER A 11 1.32 -36.23 -0.08
N GLY A 12 0.57 -35.49 0.73
CA GLY A 12 0.24 -35.87 2.09
C GLY A 12 -1.18 -35.41 2.41
N ASP A 13 -2.02 -36.35 2.83
CA ASP A 13 -3.34 -36.11 3.41
C ASP A 13 -3.21 -35.12 4.57
N ILE A 14 -3.88 -33.97 4.49
CA ILE A 14 -3.93 -32.98 5.57
C ILE A 14 -5.31 -33.01 6.20
N ALA A 15 -5.36 -33.51 7.43
CA ALA A 15 -6.52 -33.44 8.30
C ALA A 15 -6.95 -31.98 8.54
N HIS A 16 -8.27 -31.75 8.59
CA HIS A 16 -8.89 -30.47 8.92
C HIS A 16 -8.62 -30.07 10.38
N GLY A 17 -7.59 -29.25 10.59
CA GLY A 17 -7.35 -28.49 11.82
C GLY A 17 -7.44 -27.00 11.51
N GLU A 18 -8.10 -26.23 12.38
CA GLU A 18 -8.31 -24.79 12.26
C GLU A 18 -6.99 -24.04 12.13
N VAL A 19 -6.76 -23.43 10.96
CA VAL A 19 -5.58 -22.61 10.64
C VAL A 19 -5.83 -21.18 11.11
N ASP A 20 -5.63 -20.94 12.40
CA ASP A 20 -5.89 -19.65 13.04
C ASP A 20 -4.65 -18.73 12.94
N GLY A 21 -4.34 -18.30 11.72
CA GLY A 21 -3.22 -17.41 11.44
C GLY A 21 -3.44 -16.61 10.16
N PRO A 22 -2.88 -15.39 10.08
CA PRO A 22 -3.06 -14.53 8.92
C PRO A 22 -2.47 -15.20 7.67
N ARG A 23 -3.31 -15.35 6.64
CA ARG A 23 -2.93 -15.96 5.37
C ARG A 23 -2.76 -14.89 4.31
N LEU A 24 -1.59 -14.82 3.67
CA LEU A 24 -1.40 -13.98 2.50
C LEU A 24 -2.26 -14.52 1.34
N VAL A 25 -3.08 -13.66 0.73
CA VAL A 25 -3.92 -14.04 -0.41
C VAL A 25 -3.24 -13.71 -1.75
N PRO A 26 -3.34 -14.60 -2.76
CA PRO A 26 -2.93 -14.27 -4.12
C PRO A 26 -3.84 -13.17 -4.71
N ILE A 27 -3.37 -12.53 -5.77
CA ILE A 27 -4.14 -11.53 -6.54
C ILE A 27 -5.43 -12.17 -7.06
N ALA A 28 -6.53 -11.42 -7.03
CA ALA A 28 -7.82 -11.79 -7.61
C ALA A 28 -8.39 -13.12 -7.10
N LEU A 29 -8.32 -13.36 -5.79
CA LEU A 29 -8.93 -14.55 -5.19
C LEU A 29 -10.47 -14.45 -5.26
N PRO A 30 -11.19 -15.50 -5.69
CA PRO A 30 -12.64 -15.49 -5.71
C PRO A 30 -13.24 -15.14 -4.35
N ALA A 31 -14.30 -14.34 -4.33
CA ALA A 31 -14.92 -13.89 -3.08
C ALA A 31 -15.35 -15.04 -2.16
N ALA A 32 -15.74 -16.19 -2.73
CA ALA A 32 -16.11 -17.39 -1.99
C ALA A 32 -14.94 -18.05 -1.21
N GLU A 33 -13.70 -17.70 -1.56
CA GLU A 33 -12.48 -18.23 -0.94
C GLU A 33 -11.82 -17.24 0.04
N LEU A 34 -12.37 -16.02 0.15
CA LEU A 34 -11.91 -15.01 1.11
C LEU A 34 -12.36 -15.33 2.53
N ARG A 35 -11.48 -15.06 3.48
CA ARG A 35 -11.72 -15.24 4.91
C ARG A 35 -11.36 -13.97 5.64
N VAL A 36 -12.13 -13.66 6.69
CA VAL A 36 -11.75 -12.58 7.61
C VAL A 36 -10.40 -12.92 8.23
N GLY A 37 -9.47 -11.95 8.24
CA GLY A 37 -8.10 -12.15 8.69
C GLY A 37 -7.11 -12.51 7.58
N ASP A 38 -7.57 -12.72 6.34
CA ASP A 38 -6.70 -12.77 5.18
C ASP A 38 -5.94 -11.45 5.02
N LEU A 39 -4.66 -11.57 4.65
CA LEU A 39 -3.76 -10.45 4.45
C LEU A 39 -3.56 -10.19 2.97
N LEU A 40 -3.73 -8.93 2.57
CA LEU A 40 -3.33 -8.48 1.25
C LEU A 40 -1.80 -8.42 1.12
N PRO A 41 -1.26 -8.51 -0.11
CA PRO A 41 0.16 -8.30 -0.37
C PRO A 41 0.64 -6.94 0.17
N THR A 42 1.77 -6.95 0.87
CA THR A 42 2.40 -5.72 1.36
C THR A 42 3.13 -4.98 0.23
N ARG A 43 3.15 -3.65 0.31
CA ARG A 43 3.94 -2.79 -0.59
C ARG A 43 4.81 -1.83 0.22
N THR A 44 6.00 -1.57 -0.29
CA THR A 44 6.94 -0.59 0.28
C THR A 44 7.10 0.56 -0.68
N HIS A 45 6.91 1.78 -0.19
CA HIS A 45 7.12 3.02 -0.93
C HIS A 45 8.09 3.92 -0.17
N LEU A 46 8.95 4.61 -0.90
CA LEU A 46 9.86 5.62 -0.36
C LEU A 46 9.47 6.97 -0.95
N ALA A 47 9.08 7.90 -0.09
CA ALA A 47 8.91 9.29 -0.49
C ALA A 47 10.29 9.94 -0.70
N THR A 48 10.48 10.51 -1.86
CA THR A 48 11.63 11.37 -2.18
C THR A 48 11.15 12.78 -2.49
N ASN A 49 11.99 13.79 -2.32
CA ASN A 49 11.63 15.18 -2.66
C ASN A 49 11.13 15.32 -4.11
N VAL A 50 11.70 14.56 -5.05
CA VAL A 50 11.25 14.57 -6.46
C VAL A 50 9.85 13.96 -6.59
N SER A 51 9.59 12.81 -5.95
CA SER A 51 8.25 12.21 -5.99
C SER A 51 7.19 13.09 -5.31
N LEU A 52 7.55 13.75 -4.21
CA LEU A 52 6.64 14.66 -3.50
C LEU A 52 6.35 15.88 -4.39
N PHE A 53 7.38 16.50 -4.98
CA PHE A 53 7.19 17.59 -5.94
C PHE A 53 6.27 17.20 -7.11
N LEU A 54 6.52 16.05 -7.75
CA LEU A 54 5.72 15.59 -8.89
C LEU A 54 4.28 15.26 -8.49
N TYR A 55 4.08 14.62 -7.34
CA TYR A 55 2.74 14.34 -6.83
C TYR A 55 1.97 15.62 -6.58
N ASN A 56 2.58 16.57 -5.87
CA ASN A 56 2.01 17.89 -5.57
C ASN A 56 1.65 18.66 -6.85
N ALA A 57 2.50 18.61 -7.86
CA ALA A 57 2.19 19.19 -9.17
C ALA A 57 0.98 18.51 -9.85
N ALA A 58 0.90 17.16 -9.79
CA ALA A 58 -0.19 16.40 -10.40
C ALA A 58 -1.56 16.67 -9.75
N VAL A 59 -1.58 16.84 -8.43
CA VAL A 59 -2.83 17.10 -7.67
C VAL A 59 -3.08 18.59 -7.41
N TRP A 60 -2.27 19.48 -8.02
CA TRP A 60 -2.36 20.94 -7.85
C TRP A 60 -2.28 21.39 -6.38
N ASN A 61 -1.42 20.75 -5.59
CA ASN A 61 -1.13 21.14 -4.21
C ASN A 61 0.20 21.92 -4.14
N PRO A 62 0.19 23.26 -4.04
CA PRO A 62 1.42 24.07 -3.98
C PRO A 62 2.00 24.22 -2.57
N HIS A 63 1.56 23.40 -1.60
CA HIS A 63 1.97 23.58 -0.21
C HIS A 63 3.44 23.20 0.01
N ARG A 64 4.24 24.17 0.46
CA ARG A 64 5.70 24.07 0.47
C ARG A 64 6.27 23.06 1.47
N ILE A 65 5.52 22.69 2.50
CA ILE A 65 5.98 21.71 3.51
C ILE A 65 6.36 20.34 2.90
N HIS A 66 5.89 20.04 1.68
CA HIS A 66 6.13 18.77 1.00
C HIS A 66 7.39 18.72 0.14
N TYR A 67 8.04 19.86 -0.13
CA TYR A 67 9.21 19.90 -1.03
C TYR A 67 10.26 20.97 -0.70
N ASP A 68 9.98 21.87 0.24
CA ASP A 68 10.89 22.93 0.70
C ASP A 68 11.24 22.70 2.18
N ALA A 69 12.43 22.17 2.44
CA ALA A 69 12.84 21.74 3.77
C ALA A 69 13.02 22.91 4.74
N THR A 70 13.57 24.02 4.25
CA THR A 70 13.76 25.24 5.05
C THR A 70 12.41 25.85 5.42
N TYR A 71 11.47 25.91 4.48
CA TYR A 71 10.12 26.40 4.79
C TYR A 71 9.39 25.47 5.79
N ALA A 72 9.44 24.15 5.56
CA ALA A 72 8.79 23.18 6.44
C ALA A 72 9.28 23.30 7.89
N THR A 73 10.59 23.45 8.08
CA THR A 73 11.23 23.50 9.41
C THR A 73 11.16 24.88 10.04
N ASP A 74 11.64 25.92 9.35
CA ASP A 74 11.84 27.25 9.94
C ASP A 74 10.57 28.10 9.95
N VAL A 75 9.63 27.88 9.02
CA VAL A 75 8.40 28.68 8.89
C VAL A 75 7.21 27.99 9.55
N GLU A 76 7.02 26.69 9.31
CA GLU A 76 5.86 25.95 9.84
C GLU A 76 6.19 24.99 11.00
N GLY A 77 7.47 24.84 11.38
CA GLY A 77 7.87 24.14 12.59
C GLY A 77 7.80 22.61 12.52
N HIS A 78 7.78 22.03 11.32
CA HIS A 78 7.86 20.58 11.15
C HIS A 78 9.27 20.05 11.44
N ALA A 79 9.37 18.76 11.75
CA ALA A 79 10.66 18.12 12.00
C ALA A 79 11.50 17.92 10.71
N GLY A 80 10.88 18.06 9.54
CA GLY A 80 11.48 17.89 8.23
C GLY A 80 10.44 18.14 7.13
N ILE A 81 10.74 17.66 5.92
CA ILE A 81 9.74 17.58 4.84
C ILE A 81 8.59 16.69 5.29
N VAL A 82 7.35 17.15 5.14
CA VAL A 82 6.17 16.35 5.48
C VAL A 82 5.73 15.56 4.26
N ILE A 83 5.53 14.25 4.40
CA ILE A 83 4.97 13.41 3.34
C ILE A 83 3.49 13.75 3.18
N ASP A 84 3.05 14.00 1.95
CA ASP A 84 1.66 14.24 1.60
C ASP A 84 0.72 13.20 2.22
N GLY A 85 -0.24 13.67 3.01
CA GLY A 85 -1.31 12.82 3.54
C GLY A 85 -2.11 12.12 2.44
N PRO A 86 -2.50 12.82 1.35
CA PRO A 86 -3.15 12.22 0.20
C PRO A 86 -2.32 11.14 -0.51
N LEU A 87 -1.00 11.34 -0.67
CA LEU A 87 -0.12 10.35 -1.29
C LEU A 87 -0.10 9.02 -0.52
N GLN A 88 -0.11 9.09 0.82
CA GLN A 88 -0.21 7.90 1.67
C GLN A 88 -1.55 7.18 1.47
N GLY A 89 -2.65 7.93 1.36
CA GLY A 89 -3.96 7.39 1.01
C GLY A 89 -3.97 6.69 -0.36
N ASP A 90 -3.34 7.30 -1.37
CA ASP A 90 -3.23 6.73 -2.71
C ASP A 90 -2.40 5.43 -2.71
N TRP A 91 -1.30 5.38 -1.96
CA TRP A 91 -0.50 4.16 -1.82
C TRP A 91 -1.29 3.03 -1.15
N ILE A 92 -2.03 3.32 -0.08
CA ILE A 92 -2.90 2.31 0.57
C ILE A 92 -3.99 1.86 -0.40
N THR A 93 -4.60 2.78 -1.14
CA THR A 93 -5.62 2.46 -2.15
C THR A 93 -5.08 1.52 -3.21
N GLN A 94 -3.84 1.74 -3.67
CA GLN A 94 -3.21 0.87 -4.66
C GLN A 94 -2.96 -0.57 -4.14
N ILE A 95 -2.88 -0.80 -2.83
CA ILE A 95 -2.80 -2.17 -2.30
C ILE A 95 -4.09 -2.93 -2.65
N ALA A 96 -5.24 -2.30 -2.45
CA ALA A 96 -6.53 -2.87 -2.82
C ALA A 96 -6.65 -2.97 -4.34
N LEU A 97 -6.45 -1.87 -5.08
CA LEU A 97 -6.63 -1.83 -6.53
C LEU A 97 -5.75 -2.84 -7.28
N ASN A 98 -4.51 -3.06 -6.84
CA ASN A 98 -3.61 -4.02 -7.48
C ASN A 98 -3.92 -5.47 -7.11
N TRP A 99 -4.69 -5.69 -6.05
CA TRP A 99 -5.11 -7.01 -5.62
C TRP A 99 -6.44 -7.43 -6.27
N LEU A 100 -7.33 -6.48 -6.54
CA LEU A 100 -8.61 -6.71 -7.21
C LEU A 100 -8.42 -7.40 -8.58
N GLY A 101 -9.35 -8.29 -8.90
CA GLY A 101 -9.47 -8.91 -10.21
C GLY A 101 -10.05 -7.96 -11.27
N PRO A 102 -10.03 -8.37 -12.55
CA PRO A 102 -10.48 -7.53 -13.67
C PRO A 102 -11.96 -7.17 -13.62
N ASP A 103 -12.78 -8.00 -12.97
CA ASP A 103 -14.23 -7.82 -12.83
C ASP A 103 -14.63 -7.26 -11.45
N ASP A 104 -13.65 -6.99 -10.57
CA ASP A 104 -13.90 -6.45 -9.24
C ASP A 104 -13.89 -4.91 -9.26
N GLU A 105 -14.66 -4.30 -8.34
CA GLU A 105 -14.77 -2.85 -8.23
C GLU A 105 -14.49 -2.37 -6.80
N LEU A 106 -13.64 -1.33 -6.66
CA LEU A 106 -13.46 -0.62 -5.40
C LEU A 106 -14.63 0.36 -5.19
N VAL A 107 -15.65 -0.07 -4.44
CA VAL A 107 -16.85 0.73 -4.21
C VAL A 107 -16.62 1.87 -3.21
N ARG A 108 -15.81 1.64 -2.18
CA ARG A 108 -15.55 2.63 -1.12
C ARG A 108 -14.18 2.44 -0.51
N PHE A 109 -13.51 3.56 -0.27
CA PHE A 109 -12.26 3.61 0.46
C PHE A 109 -12.29 4.76 1.48
N SER A 110 -11.74 4.52 2.67
CA SER A 110 -11.57 5.55 3.69
C SER A 110 -10.29 5.28 4.46
N TYR A 111 -9.53 6.33 4.72
CA TYR A 111 -8.31 6.27 5.51
C TYR A 111 -8.22 7.48 6.44
N GLN A 112 -7.37 7.39 7.45
CA GLN A 112 -7.11 8.47 8.37
C GLN A 112 -5.62 8.52 8.70
N ASN A 113 -5.00 9.68 8.47
CA ASN A 113 -3.66 9.96 8.94
C ASN A 113 -3.74 10.28 10.44
N ARG A 114 -3.00 9.54 11.26
CA ARG A 114 -2.99 9.72 12.72
C ARG A 114 -1.81 10.53 13.24
N LEU A 115 -0.74 10.60 12.44
CA LEU A 115 0.50 11.31 12.75
C LEU A 115 1.07 11.89 11.45
N ALA A 116 1.80 12.99 11.57
CA ALA A 116 2.58 13.53 10.46
C ALA A 116 3.81 12.64 10.22
N THR A 117 4.05 12.31 8.96
CA THR A 117 5.19 11.50 8.52
C THR A 117 6.19 12.40 7.81
N HIS A 118 7.48 12.16 8.02
CA HIS A 118 8.59 12.93 7.43
C HIS A 118 9.57 11.98 6.76
#